data_AF-A0AAN6K339-F1
#
_entry.id   AF-A0AAN6K339-F1
#
_cell.length_a   1.000
_cell.length_b   1.000
_cell.length_c   1.000
_cell.angle_alpha   90.00
_cell.angle_beta   90.00
_cell.angle_gamma   90.00
#
_symmetry.space_group_name_H-M   'P 1'
#
loop_
_entity.id
_entity.type
_entity.pdbx_description
1 polymer ?
#
loop_
_entity_poly.entity_id
_entity_poly.type
_entity_poly.pdbx_seq_one_letter_code
_entity_poly.pdbx_strand_id
1 'polypeptide(L)'
;KYTVQPTGFWARVNNIFAIDPKRSTGIPLNNQFRNPAPGGNDPALYDDPVTVPAGDLAENPYWKRDMRRSYPKLSVVQQPDVVALLTVGSAAAPREDVLQIGDAGNKQLVALKEEGKQGLSAYFAKDESAFKNVLGQDGMPPLPASQLPQGKRYEMLKEQTYGGAYVQPISTDVHHNADCAESYPCRTFG
;
A
#
# COMPACT_ATOMS: atom_id res chain seq x y z
N LYS A 1 -0.47 -32.62 -6.99
CA LYS A 1 0.52 -33.01 -5.97
C LYS A 1 1.66 -33.73 -6.68
N TYR A 2 2.89 -33.21 -6.64
CA TYR A 2 4.04 -33.80 -7.34
C TYR A 2 4.84 -34.69 -6.38
N THR A 3 4.26 -35.84 -6.04
CA THR A 3 4.86 -36.78 -5.08
C THR A 3 4.76 -38.22 -5.57
N VAL A 4 5.66 -39.08 -5.13
CA VAL A 4 5.59 -40.54 -5.36
C VAL A 4 4.33 -41.09 -4.70
N GLN A 5 3.48 -41.75 -5.48
CA GLN A 5 2.23 -42.36 -5.01
C GLN A 5 2.27 -43.88 -5.17
N PRO A 6 1.60 -44.65 -4.30
CA PRO A 6 1.45 -46.08 -4.49
C PRO A 6 0.66 -46.35 -5.78
N THR A 7 1.06 -47.38 -6.54
CA THR A 7 0.41 -47.79 -7.79
C THR A 7 -0.16 -49.21 -7.70
N GLY A 8 -1.14 -49.52 -8.55
CA GLY A 8 -1.70 -50.88 -8.65
C GLY A 8 -2.46 -51.31 -7.40
N PHE A 9 -2.19 -52.53 -6.91
CA PHE A 9 -2.87 -53.10 -5.73
C PHE A 9 -2.69 -52.23 -4.48
N TRP A 10 -1.47 -51.72 -4.24
CA TRP A 10 -1.18 -50.89 -3.07
C TRP A 10 -1.89 -49.54 -3.09
N ALA A 11 -2.22 -49.00 -4.28
CA ALA A 11 -3.05 -47.80 -4.39
C ALA A 11 -4.47 -48.05 -3.87
N ARG A 12 -5.04 -49.23 -4.16
CA ARG A 12 -6.37 -49.62 -3.67
C ARG A 12 -6.37 -49.79 -2.16
N VAL A 13 -5.35 -50.45 -1.61
CA VAL A 13 -5.16 -50.60 -0.17
C VAL A 13 -5.04 -49.21 0.50
N ASN A 14 -4.21 -48.32 -0.03
CA ASN A 14 -4.05 -46.97 0.51
C ASN A 14 -5.37 -46.18 0.48
N ASN A 15 -6.12 -46.23 -0.61
CA ASN A 15 -7.40 -45.54 -0.73
C ASN A 15 -8.47 -46.04 0.25
N ILE A 16 -8.41 -47.31 0.67
CA ILE A 16 -9.36 -47.91 1.62
C ILE A 16 -8.98 -47.57 3.07
N PHE A 17 -7.68 -47.60 3.41
CA PHE A 17 -7.21 -47.45 4.78
C PHE A 17 -6.79 -46.02 5.17
N ALA A 18 -6.63 -45.10 4.21
CA ALA A 18 -6.29 -43.71 4.51
C ALA A 18 -7.52 -42.92 5.01
N ILE A 19 -7.31 -42.12 6.07
CA ILE A 19 -8.33 -41.18 6.59
C ILE A 19 -8.76 -40.17 5.52
N ASP A 20 -7.80 -39.66 4.75
CA ASP A 20 -8.03 -38.86 3.56
C ASP A 20 -7.23 -39.44 2.38
N PRO A 21 -7.86 -40.16 1.44
CA PRO A 21 -7.18 -40.75 0.28
C PRO A 21 -6.65 -39.69 -0.69
N LYS A 22 -7.08 -38.42 -0.58
CA LYS A 22 -6.50 -37.34 -1.38
C LYS A 22 -5.13 -36.92 -0.83
N ARG A 23 -4.75 -37.25 0.41
CA ARG A 23 -3.48 -36.85 1.03
C ARG A 23 -2.27 -37.46 0.31
N SER A 24 -1.17 -36.71 0.21
CA SER A 24 0.08 -37.19 -0.41
C SER A 24 1.11 -37.68 0.61
N THR A 25 2.03 -38.53 0.15
CA THR A 25 3.18 -39.07 0.91
C THR A 25 4.25 -38.01 1.22
N GLY A 26 4.29 -36.90 0.48
CA GLY A 26 5.28 -35.83 0.67
C GLY A 26 6.67 -36.11 0.08
N ILE A 27 6.86 -37.25 -0.59
CA ILE A 27 8.12 -37.62 -1.25
C ILE A 27 8.11 -37.07 -2.67
N PRO A 28 8.97 -36.10 -3.06
CA PRO A 28 8.99 -35.55 -4.41
C PRO A 28 9.31 -36.60 -5.48
N LEU A 29 8.87 -36.38 -6.71
CA LEU A 29 9.21 -37.23 -7.85
C LEU A 29 10.64 -36.93 -8.32
N ASN A 30 11.59 -37.87 -8.14
CA ASN A 30 13.02 -37.66 -8.45
C ASN A 30 13.29 -37.27 -9.90
N ASN A 31 12.47 -37.72 -10.86
CA ASN A 31 12.67 -37.43 -12.28
C ASN A 31 12.31 -35.99 -12.68
N GLN A 32 11.43 -35.33 -11.91
CA GLN A 32 10.91 -33.98 -12.18
C GLN A 32 11.43 -32.95 -11.18
N PHE A 33 11.60 -33.35 -9.92
CA PHE A 33 12.03 -32.45 -8.87
C PHE A 33 13.53 -32.18 -9.00
N ARG A 34 13.87 -30.94 -9.38
CA ARG A 34 15.27 -30.48 -9.48
C ARG A 34 16.10 -31.33 -10.45
N ASN A 35 15.47 -31.74 -11.55
CA ASN A 35 16.11 -32.44 -12.65
C ASN A 35 15.74 -31.74 -13.97
N PRO A 36 16.70 -31.13 -14.69
CA PRO A 36 18.13 -31.10 -14.43
C PRO A 36 18.50 -30.40 -13.11
N ALA A 37 19.65 -30.77 -12.54
CA ALA A 37 20.20 -30.06 -11.39
C ALA A 37 20.44 -28.59 -11.77
N PRO A 38 20.45 -27.63 -10.81
CA PRO A 38 20.57 -26.21 -11.13
C PRO A 38 21.77 -25.84 -12.00
N GLY A 39 22.92 -26.51 -11.81
CA GLY A 39 24.13 -26.33 -12.63
C GLY A 39 24.22 -27.22 -13.87
N GLY A 40 23.20 -28.04 -14.14
CA GLY A 40 23.08 -28.83 -15.37
C GLY A 40 22.30 -28.12 -16.46
N ASN A 41 21.75 -26.94 -16.18
CA ASN A 41 21.20 -26.05 -17.20
C ASN A 41 22.35 -25.39 -17.96
N ASP A 42 22.16 -25.19 -19.26
CA ASP A 42 23.13 -24.46 -20.08
C ASP A 42 23.17 -22.99 -19.62
N PRO A 43 24.32 -22.50 -19.10
CA PRO A 43 24.44 -21.12 -18.64
C PRO A 43 24.30 -20.10 -19.78
N ALA A 44 24.50 -20.50 -21.04
CA ALA A 44 24.38 -19.60 -22.19
C ALA A 44 22.92 -19.30 -22.58
N LEU A 45 21.94 -20.01 -21.99
CA LEU A 45 20.51 -19.76 -22.24
C LEU A 45 19.97 -18.56 -21.46
N TYR A 46 20.71 -18.04 -20.47
CA TYR A 46 20.25 -16.94 -19.64
C TYR A 46 20.81 -15.61 -20.15
N ASP A 47 19.90 -14.71 -20.47
CA ASP A 47 20.20 -13.30 -20.72
C ASP A 47 19.61 -12.44 -19.59
N ASP A 48 20.36 -11.41 -19.19
CA ASP A 48 19.91 -10.47 -18.16
C ASP A 48 18.66 -9.70 -18.65
N PRO A 49 17.52 -9.80 -17.96
CA PRO A 49 16.31 -9.13 -18.40
C PRO A 49 16.46 -7.61 -18.18
N VAL A 50 16.20 -6.86 -19.26
CA VAL A 50 16.13 -5.40 -19.23
C VAL A 50 14.70 -4.94 -19.51
N THR A 51 14.28 -3.86 -18.85
CA THR A 51 12.94 -3.28 -19.06
C THR A 51 13.03 -2.05 -19.94
N VAL A 52 12.09 -1.88 -20.87
CA VAL A 52 11.91 -0.62 -21.60
C VAL A 52 11.03 0.29 -20.74
N PRO A 53 11.43 1.55 -20.45
CA PRO A 53 12.45 2.36 -21.15
C PRO A 53 13.88 2.31 -20.58
N ALA A 54 14.15 1.60 -19.47
CA ALA A 54 15.45 1.63 -18.81
C ALA A 54 16.61 1.03 -19.63
N GLY A 55 16.33 0.07 -20.51
CA GLY A 55 17.30 -0.57 -21.42
C GLY A 55 17.46 0.12 -22.78
N ASP A 56 16.74 1.21 -23.06
CA ASP A 56 16.88 1.92 -24.34
C ASP A 56 18.25 2.59 -24.47
N LEU A 57 18.84 2.54 -25.67
CA LEU A 57 20.17 3.05 -26.00
C LEU A 57 20.14 4.49 -26.52
N ALA A 58 19.02 4.93 -27.12
CA ALA A 58 18.95 6.23 -27.79
C ALA A 58 18.44 7.35 -26.86
N GLU A 59 17.22 7.23 -26.33
CA GLU A 59 16.50 8.34 -25.70
C GLU A 59 16.46 8.24 -24.16
N ASN A 60 17.51 7.69 -23.59
CA ASN A 60 17.55 7.32 -22.18
C ASN A 60 18.74 7.98 -21.47
N PRO A 61 18.73 9.30 -21.21
CA PRO A 61 19.78 9.95 -20.43
C PRO A 61 19.63 9.71 -18.91
N TYR A 62 20.74 9.49 -18.19
CA TYR A 62 20.72 9.14 -16.76
C TYR A 62 20.00 10.14 -15.87
N TRP A 63 20.15 11.45 -16.12
CA TRP A 63 19.57 12.49 -15.27
C TRP A 63 18.02 12.49 -15.26
N LYS A 64 17.36 12.00 -16.32
CA LYS A 64 15.89 11.86 -16.36
C LYS A 64 15.37 10.73 -15.48
N ARG A 65 16.20 9.71 -15.23
CA ARG A 65 15.88 8.52 -14.41
C ARG A 65 16.56 8.52 -13.05
N ASP A 66 17.29 9.58 -12.72
CA ASP A 66 17.97 9.70 -11.43
C ASP A 66 16.96 10.06 -10.32
N MET A 67 16.29 9.03 -9.80
CA MET A 67 15.38 9.14 -8.66
C MET A 67 16.12 9.41 -7.34
N ARG A 68 17.42 9.08 -7.27
CA ARG A 68 18.24 9.27 -6.06
C ARG A 68 18.48 10.75 -5.80
N ARG A 69 18.70 11.56 -6.84
CA ARG A 69 18.86 13.02 -6.71
C ARG A 69 17.53 13.77 -6.72
N SER A 70 16.46 13.14 -7.22
CA SER A 70 15.11 13.73 -7.31
C SER A 70 14.24 13.39 -6.09
N TYR A 71 14.84 13.23 -4.92
CA TYR A 71 14.10 12.89 -3.70
C TYR A 71 13.28 14.08 -3.19
N PRO A 72 12.09 13.86 -2.62
CA PRO A 72 11.31 14.92 -2.01
C PRO A 72 12.06 15.51 -0.80
N LYS A 73 12.21 16.84 -0.78
CA LYS A 73 12.87 17.54 0.32
C LYS A 73 11.96 17.57 1.55
N LEU A 74 12.55 17.40 2.74
CA LEU A 74 11.84 17.52 3.99
C LEU A 74 11.42 18.98 4.22
N SER A 75 10.11 19.20 4.41
CA SER A 75 9.56 20.50 4.77
C SER A 75 9.48 20.63 6.28
N VAL A 76 10.18 21.62 6.84
CA VAL A 76 10.05 22.00 8.26
C VAL A 76 9.25 23.28 8.32
N VAL A 77 8.16 23.28 9.07
CA VAL A 77 7.32 24.46 9.27
C VAL A 77 7.41 24.88 10.73
N GLN A 78 7.90 26.09 11.00
CA GLN A 78 7.96 26.65 12.35
C GLN A 78 6.69 27.46 12.66
N GLN A 79 6.44 27.72 13.94
CA GLN A 79 5.33 28.58 14.36
C GLN A 79 5.27 29.95 13.64
N PRO A 80 6.37 30.71 13.49
CA PRO A 80 6.33 31.96 12.73
C PRO A 80 5.95 31.78 11.27
N ASP A 81 6.33 30.66 10.64
CA ASP A 81 5.97 30.38 9.24
C ASP A 81 4.46 30.13 9.10
N VAL A 82 3.84 29.45 10.08
CA VAL A 82 2.38 29.24 10.12
C VAL A 82 1.64 30.57 10.32
N VAL A 83 2.12 31.43 11.23
CA VAL A 83 1.53 32.77 11.44
C VAL A 83 1.59 33.60 10.15
N ALA A 84 2.73 33.56 9.44
CA ALA A 84 2.85 34.22 8.14
C ALA A 84 1.84 33.65 7.12
N LEU A 85 1.71 32.32 7.02
CA LEU A 85 0.75 31.68 6.13
C LEU A 85 -0.71 32.05 6.44
N LEU A 86 -1.06 32.19 7.72
CA LEU A 86 -2.42 32.56 8.14
C LEU A 86 -2.73 34.05 7.90
N THR A 87 -1.71 34.91 7.90
CA THR A 87 -1.86 36.36 7.72
C THR A 87 -1.90 36.77 6.26
N VAL A 88 -0.93 36.31 5.45
CA VAL A 88 -0.80 36.73 4.03
C VAL A 88 -1.30 35.68 3.03
N GLY A 89 -1.65 34.49 3.50
CA GLY A 89 -2.08 33.38 2.65
C GLY A 89 -0.90 32.58 2.09
N SER A 90 -1.18 31.79 1.05
CA SER A 90 -0.21 30.90 0.40
C SER A 90 -0.01 31.28 -1.06
N ALA A 91 1.01 30.71 -1.71
CA ALA A 91 1.20 30.90 -3.15
C ALA A 91 0.00 30.40 -3.99
N ALA A 92 -0.77 29.43 -3.49
CA ALA A 92 -1.95 28.90 -4.18
C ALA A 92 -3.22 29.75 -3.92
N ALA A 93 -3.28 30.44 -2.79
CA ALA A 93 -4.39 31.29 -2.39
C ALA A 93 -3.83 32.50 -1.61
N PRO A 94 -3.31 33.52 -2.32
CA PRO A 94 -2.78 34.72 -1.68
C PRO A 94 -3.92 35.59 -1.15
N ARG A 95 -3.74 36.17 0.03
CA ARG A 95 -4.65 37.19 0.56
C ARG A 95 -4.30 38.54 -0.04
N GLU A 96 -4.83 38.79 -1.24
CA GLU A 96 -4.57 40.02 -2.02
C GLU A 96 -5.00 41.31 -1.28
N ASP A 97 -5.89 41.18 -0.29
CA ASP A 97 -6.31 42.25 0.62
C ASP A 97 -5.21 42.68 1.61
N VAL A 98 -4.32 41.76 1.98
CA VAL A 98 -3.32 41.98 3.04
C VAL A 98 -1.89 42.00 2.49
N LEU A 99 -1.61 41.20 1.46
CA LEU A 99 -0.26 41.06 0.90
C LEU A 99 0.09 42.26 0.01
N GLN A 100 1.05 43.07 0.46
CA GLN A 100 1.55 44.20 -0.34
C GLN A 100 2.46 43.72 -1.47
N ILE A 101 2.41 44.38 -2.63
CA ILE A 101 3.21 44.03 -3.81
C ILE A 101 4.59 44.71 -3.75
N GLY A 102 5.64 43.98 -4.14
CA GLY A 102 7.01 44.50 -4.27
C GLY A 102 7.75 44.62 -2.94
N ASP A 103 8.59 45.64 -2.79
CA ASP A 103 9.48 45.80 -1.62
C ASP A 103 8.72 45.95 -0.30
N ALA A 104 7.49 46.44 -0.34
CA ALA A 104 6.63 46.57 0.81
C ALA A 104 6.16 45.20 1.34
N GLY A 105 5.88 44.25 0.45
CA GLY A 105 5.59 42.86 0.79
C GLY A 105 6.78 42.13 1.40
N ASN A 106 7.99 42.35 0.86
CA ASN A 106 9.22 41.79 1.44
C ASN A 106 9.43 42.24 2.89
N LYS A 107 9.19 43.54 3.18
CA LYS A 107 9.28 44.07 4.55
C LYS A 107 8.19 43.51 5.46
N GLN A 108 6.96 43.35 4.94
CA GLN A 108 5.84 42.76 5.66
C GLN A 108 6.14 41.30 6.08
N LEU A 109 6.70 40.49 5.19
CA LEU A 109 7.08 39.10 5.49
C LEU A 109 8.15 39.01 6.59
N VAL A 110 9.13 39.92 6.59
CA VAL A 110 10.14 39.97 7.65
C VAL A 110 9.52 40.39 8.99
N ALA A 111 8.62 41.38 9.00
CA ALA A 111 7.92 41.81 10.20
C ALA A 111 7.04 40.69 10.79
N LEU A 112 6.32 39.96 9.94
CA LEU A 112 5.48 38.83 10.36
C LEU A 112 6.30 37.66 10.92
N LYS A 113 7.50 37.42 10.38
CA LYS A 113 8.41 36.41 10.93
C LYS A 113 8.90 36.75 12.33
N GLU A 114 9.16 38.04 12.59
CA GLU A 114 9.53 38.52 13.92
C GLU A 114 8.34 38.49 14.89
N GLU A 115 7.15 38.92 14.45
CA GLU A 115 5.92 38.84 15.25
C GLU A 115 5.55 37.39 15.58
N GLY A 116 5.73 36.47 14.63
CA GLY A 116 5.47 35.05 14.80
C GLY A 116 6.35 34.37 15.86
N LYS A 117 7.45 35.00 16.30
CA LYS A 117 8.23 34.52 17.47
C LYS A 117 7.47 34.62 18.79
N GLN A 118 6.42 35.47 18.85
CA GLN A 118 5.52 35.55 19.99
C GLN A 118 4.61 34.30 20.12
N GLY A 119 4.56 33.47 19.08
CA GLY A 119 3.85 32.19 19.05
C GLY A 119 2.44 32.27 18.46
N LEU A 120 1.91 31.11 18.09
CA LEU A 120 0.57 30.97 17.49
C LEU A 120 -0.56 31.38 18.45
N SER A 121 -0.37 31.19 19.76
CA SER A 121 -1.36 31.57 20.77
C SER A 121 -1.64 33.07 20.78
N ALA A 122 -0.59 33.89 20.67
CA ALA A 122 -0.71 35.35 20.60
C ALA A 122 -1.43 35.79 19.32
N TYR A 123 -1.25 35.06 18.22
CA TYR A 123 -1.94 35.34 16.96
C TYR A 123 -3.45 35.05 17.05
N PHE A 124 -3.84 33.87 17.56
CA PHE A 124 -5.26 33.54 17.71
C PHE A 124 -5.99 34.42 18.73
N ALA A 125 -5.29 34.96 19.73
CA ALA A 125 -5.87 35.95 20.64
C ALA A 125 -6.17 37.31 19.96
N LYS A 126 -5.45 37.64 18.87
CA LYS A 126 -5.67 38.85 18.09
C LYS A 126 -6.75 38.66 17.02
N ASP A 127 -6.80 37.48 16.40
CA ASP A 127 -7.75 37.16 15.34
C ASP A 127 -8.44 35.81 15.60
N GLU A 128 -9.57 35.87 16.31
CA GLU A 128 -10.40 34.69 16.61
C GLU A 128 -10.99 34.06 15.34
N SER A 129 -11.13 34.83 14.26
CA SER A 129 -11.69 34.36 13.00
C SER A 129 -10.72 33.51 12.17
N ALA A 130 -9.41 33.64 12.43
CA ALA A 130 -8.36 32.90 11.74
C ALA A 130 -8.46 31.38 11.92
N PHE A 131 -9.13 30.91 12.98
CA PHE A 131 -9.35 29.49 13.23
C PHE A 131 -10.21 28.81 12.16
N LYS A 132 -11.09 29.56 11.49
CA LYS A 132 -11.95 29.03 10.40
C LYS A 132 -11.15 28.54 9.20
N ASN A 133 -9.97 29.11 8.96
CA ASN A 133 -9.09 28.72 7.85
C ASN A 133 -8.26 27.47 8.16
N VAL A 134 -8.26 27.00 9.42
CA VAL A 134 -7.50 25.82 9.88
C VAL A 134 -8.38 24.56 9.90
N LEU A 135 -9.69 24.73 10.11
CA LEU A 135 -10.66 23.65 10.16
C LEU A 135 -11.14 23.23 8.76
N GLY A 136 -11.80 22.07 8.70
CA GLY A 136 -12.55 21.68 7.49
C GLY A 136 -13.70 22.65 7.21
N GLN A 137 -14.26 22.58 6.00
CA GLN A 137 -15.39 23.43 5.57
C GLN A 137 -16.59 23.34 6.53
N ASP A 138 -16.77 22.18 7.16
CA ASP A 138 -17.84 21.91 8.13
C ASP A 138 -17.51 22.38 9.57
N GLY A 139 -16.37 23.04 9.78
CA GLY A 139 -15.90 23.47 11.10
C GLY A 139 -15.36 22.34 11.99
N MET A 140 -15.25 21.12 11.46
CA MET A 140 -14.65 19.98 12.14
C MET A 140 -13.13 19.94 11.95
N PRO A 141 -12.37 19.38 12.91
CA PRO A 141 -10.94 19.15 12.72
C PRO A 141 -10.71 18.14 11.58
N PRO A 142 -9.61 18.29 10.80
CA PRO A 142 -9.31 17.35 9.73
C PRO A 142 -9.05 15.94 10.29
N LEU A 143 -9.57 14.93 9.60
CA LEU A 143 -9.28 13.52 9.89
C LEU A 143 -7.82 13.20 9.54
N PRO A 144 -7.19 12.22 10.21
CA PRO A 144 -5.86 11.77 9.83
C PRO A 144 -5.83 11.32 8.37
N ALA A 145 -4.86 11.84 7.60
CA ALA A 145 -4.73 11.52 6.19
C ALA A 145 -4.38 10.04 5.97
N SER A 146 -5.04 9.41 5.01
CA SER A 146 -4.70 8.07 4.51
C SER A 146 -3.93 8.21 3.20
N GLN A 147 -2.85 7.44 3.02
CA GLN A 147 -2.13 7.35 1.74
C GLN A 147 -2.97 6.68 0.65
N LEU A 148 -3.93 5.83 1.05
CA LEU A 148 -4.86 5.17 0.14
C LEU A 148 -6.11 6.06 -0.02
N PRO A 149 -6.43 6.55 -1.24
CA PRO A 149 -7.52 7.50 -1.47
C PRO A 149 -8.90 7.02 -1.02
N GLN A 150 -9.13 5.71 -1.04
CA GLN A 150 -10.40 5.07 -0.65
C GLN A 150 -10.35 4.41 0.74
N GLY A 151 -9.19 4.48 1.41
CA GLY A 151 -8.89 3.68 2.61
C GLY A 151 -8.86 2.17 2.31
N LYS A 152 -8.26 1.38 3.22
CA LYS A 152 -8.42 -0.08 3.14
C LYS A 152 -9.74 -0.45 3.81
N ARG A 153 -10.74 -0.83 3.01
CA ARG A 153 -12.01 -1.38 3.50
C ARG A 153 -11.83 -2.88 3.70
N TYR A 154 -12.21 -3.36 4.88
CA TYR A 154 -12.19 -4.78 5.20
C TYR A 154 -13.59 -5.34 5.04
N GLU A 155 -13.72 -6.44 4.29
CA GLU A 155 -15.00 -7.14 4.13
C GLU A 155 -14.95 -8.49 4.85
N MET A 156 -16.00 -8.77 5.64
CA MET A 156 -16.16 -10.07 6.28
C MET A 156 -16.83 -11.05 5.30
N LEU A 157 -16.12 -12.13 4.98
CA LEU A 157 -16.64 -13.20 4.13
C LEU A 157 -17.63 -14.08 4.94
N LYS A 158 -18.87 -14.24 4.44
CA LYS A 158 -20.01 -14.80 5.22
C LYS A 158 -20.11 -16.34 5.26
N GLU A 159 -19.66 -17.07 4.23
CA GLU A 159 -19.81 -18.54 4.18
C GLU A 159 -18.46 -19.26 4.16
N GLN A 160 -18.35 -20.19 5.10
CA GLN A 160 -17.10 -20.67 5.70
C GLN A 160 -17.28 -22.17 5.96
N THR A 161 -17.44 -22.99 4.92
CA THR A 161 -17.54 -24.45 5.09
C THR A 161 -16.58 -25.15 4.15
N TYR A 162 -15.88 -26.17 4.68
CA TYR A 162 -15.27 -27.17 3.81
C TYR A 162 -16.41 -27.80 3.04
N GLY A 163 -16.42 -27.65 1.71
CA GLY A 163 -17.45 -28.24 0.85
C GLY A 163 -17.75 -29.67 1.31
N GLY A 164 -19.01 -29.90 1.70
CA GLY A 164 -19.49 -31.12 2.32
C GLY A 164 -19.43 -32.32 1.37
N ALA A 165 -18.23 -32.81 1.05
CA ALA A 165 -18.04 -34.02 0.27
C ALA A 165 -18.16 -35.28 1.16
N TYR A 166 -19.17 -35.30 2.03
CA TYR A 166 -19.83 -36.54 2.46
C TYR A 166 -21.30 -36.57 2.05
N VAL A 167 -21.71 -35.79 1.03
CA VAL A 167 -22.90 -36.08 0.22
C VAL A 167 -22.62 -35.57 -1.20
N GLN A 168 -22.59 -36.46 -2.20
CA GLN A 168 -22.77 -36.09 -3.61
C GLN A 168 -24.24 -36.35 -3.97
N PRO A 169 -24.86 -35.73 -5.00
CA PRO A 169 -24.28 -34.94 -6.09
C PRO A 169 -25.01 -33.59 -6.36
N ILE A 170 -24.60 -32.90 -7.45
CA ILE A 170 -25.25 -31.78 -8.17
C ILE A 170 -24.60 -30.40 -7.94
N SER A 171 -23.72 -30.06 -8.88
CA SER A 171 -23.62 -28.76 -9.58
C SER A 171 -24.15 -27.54 -8.83
N THR A 172 -23.26 -26.72 -8.29
CA THR A 172 -23.18 -25.27 -8.57
C THR A 172 -21.83 -24.73 -8.11
N ASP A 173 -21.17 -24.00 -9.01
CA ASP A 173 -19.96 -23.24 -8.73
C ASP A 173 -20.27 -22.15 -7.70
N VAL A 174 -19.98 -22.41 -6.43
CA VAL A 174 -19.96 -21.37 -5.38
C VAL A 174 -18.57 -21.37 -4.76
N HIS A 175 -17.83 -20.30 -5.01
CA HIS A 175 -16.51 -20.05 -4.46
C HIS A 175 -16.57 -19.96 -2.92
N HIS A 176 -16.30 -21.07 -2.23
CA HIS A 176 -16.11 -21.12 -0.78
C HIS A 176 -14.68 -20.63 -0.47
N ASN A 177 -14.52 -19.33 -0.20
CA ASN A 177 -13.22 -18.62 -0.24
C ASN A 177 -12.57 -18.40 1.13
N ALA A 178 -12.79 -19.26 2.12
CA ALA A 178 -12.35 -18.91 3.46
C ALA A 178 -11.93 -20.09 4.35
N ASP A 179 -11.06 -19.77 5.32
CA ASP A 179 -10.05 -20.71 5.84
C ASP A 179 -10.55 -21.60 6.99
N CYS A 180 -11.55 -21.14 7.73
CA CYS A 180 -12.10 -21.81 8.90
C CYS A 180 -13.54 -22.27 8.67
N ALA A 181 -14.01 -23.29 9.38
CA ALA A 181 -15.44 -23.57 9.42
C ALA A 181 -16.19 -22.58 10.33
N GLU A 182 -17.47 -22.30 10.06
CA GLU A 182 -18.30 -21.32 10.81
C GLU A 182 -18.35 -21.56 12.32
N SER A 183 -18.19 -22.81 12.78
CA SER A 183 -18.20 -23.17 14.20
C SER A 183 -16.91 -22.79 14.96
N TYR A 184 -15.84 -22.40 14.26
CA TYR A 184 -14.58 -22.02 14.90
C TYR A 184 -14.57 -20.51 15.23
N PRO A 185 -13.93 -20.09 16.33
CA PRO A 185 -13.87 -18.68 16.73
C PRO A 185 -12.94 -17.81 15.87
N CYS A 186 -12.55 -18.26 14.67
CA CYS A 186 -11.74 -17.50 13.70
C CYS A 186 -12.62 -16.87 12.61
N ARG A 187 -12.21 -15.71 12.10
CA ARG A 187 -12.84 -15.02 10.95
C ARG A 187 -11.78 -14.63 9.93
N THR A 188 -12.13 -14.71 8.65
CA THR A 188 -11.29 -14.24 7.54
C THR A 188 -11.75 -12.84 7.09
N PHE A 189 -10.80 -11.92 6.93
CA PHE A 189 -11.02 -10.57 6.41
C PHE A 189 -10.31 -10.43 5.05
N GLY A 190 -11.05 -9.98 4.04
CA GLY A 190 -10.53 -9.60 2.71
C GLY A 190 -10.08 -8.15 2.66
#